data_AF-X1PGD8-F1
#
_entry.id   AF-X1PGD8-F1
#
_cell.length_a   1.000
_cell.length_b   1.000
_cell.length_c   1.000
_cell.angle_alpha   90.00
_cell.angle_beta   90.00
_cell.angle_gamma   90.00
#
_symmetry.space_group_name_H-M   'P 1'
#
loop_
_entity.id
_entity.type
_entity.pdbx_description
1 polymer ?
#
loop_
_entity_poly.entity_id
_entity_poly.type
_entity_poly.pdbx_seq_one_letter_code
_entity_poly.pdbx_strand_id
1 'polypeptide(L)'
;NINLNGLTASAGAPATGTGFAANVIADDAFTNTTGAAVDVVYTVIPVSGNSCLGEAELVTVTVNPEPVLNNLSNTVCSDEVSAITLSDVDAIATTYNITAINANGLTASAGAPATGTGLAANVIADDAWTNKTGADVNVVYTVRPVSANSCVGDAKDVTLTVQS
;
A
#
# COMPACT_ATOMS: atom_id res chain seq x y z
N ASN A 1 2.78 -7.17 -28.62
CA ASN A 1 3.10 -7.98 -27.42
C ASN A 1 3.01 -7.06 -26.21
N ILE A 2 3.12 -7.59 -24.99
CA ILE A 2 3.21 -6.80 -23.75
C ILE A 2 4.42 -7.25 -22.95
N ASN A 3 5.18 -6.29 -22.44
CA ASN A 3 6.25 -6.53 -21.48
C ASN A 3 5.90 -5.83 -20.16
N LEU A 4 5.63 -6.61 -19.12
CA LEU A 4 5.25 -6.11 -17.79
C LEU A 4 6.46 -5.72 -16.93
N ASN A 5 7.69 -6.05 -17.35
CA ASN A 5 8.91 -5.81 -16.56
C ASN A 5 8.82 -6.28 -15.08
N GLY A 6 8.12 -7.39 -14.86
CA GLY A 6 7.95 -7.98 -13.53
C GLY A 6 6.74 -7.45 -12.73
N LEU A 7 5.99 -6.48 -13.25
CA LEU A 7 4.73 -6.05 -12.65
C LEU A 7 3.63 -7.09 -12.84
N THR A 8 2.63 -7.04 -11.96
CA THR A 8 1.42 -7.86 -12.06
C THR A 8 0.24 -7.01 -12.51
N ALA A 9 -0.60 -7.55 -13.38
CA ALA A 9 -1.84 -6.87 -13.78
C ALA A 9 -2.87 -6.92 -12.63
N SER A 10 -3.46 -5.77 -12.31
CA SER A 10 -4.47 -5.61 -11.26
C SER A 10 -5.87 -5.29 -11.80
N ALA A 11 -5.99 -4.81 -13.05
CA ALA A 11 -7.27 -4.59 -13.75
C ALA A 11 -7.10 -4.66 -15.28
N GLY A 12 -8.21 -4.56 -16.03
CA GLY A 12 -8.25 -4.51 -17.51
C GLY A 12 -8.05 -5.84 -18.24
N ALA A 13 -7.44 -6.81 -17.56
CA ALA A 13 -7.03 -8.10 -18.15
C ALA A 13 -6.18 -7.94 -19.42
N PRO A 14 -4.95 -7.38 -19.29
CA PRO A 14 -4.08 -7.07 -20.41
C PRO A 14 -3.87 -8.31 -21.29
N ALA A 15 -4.14 -8.16 -22.59
CA ALA A 15 -4.12 -9.27 -23.54
C ALA A 15 -3.22 -8.98 -24.74
N THR A 16 -2.77 -10.05 -25.39
CA THR A 16 -2.05 -9.97 -26.68
C THR A 16 -2.87 -10.66 -27.77
N GLY A 17 -2.84 -10.12 -28.98
CA GLY A 17 -3.69 -10.59 -30.07
C GLY A 17 -3.87 -9.53 -31.15
N THR A 18 -4.80 -9.79 -32.05
CA THR A 18 -5.19 -8.91 -33.16
C THR A 18 -6.69 -8.60 -33.08
N GLY A 19 -7.14 -7.58 -33.81
CA GLY A 19 -8.57 -7.23 -33.87
C GLY A 19 -9.11 -6.51 -32.63
N PHE A 20 -8.23 -6.04 -31.75
CA PHE A 20 -8.62 -5.22 -30.61
C PHE A 20 -9.07 -3.82 -31.04
N ALA A 21 -9.98 -3.24 -30.26
CA ALA A 21 -10.36 -1.84 -30.40
C ALA A 21 -9.23 -0.91 -29.91
N ALA A 22 -9.25 0.34 -30.35
CA ALA A 22 -8.21 1.31 -30.02
C ALA A 22 -8.06 1.60 -28.51
N ASN A 23 -9.10 1.35 -27.72
CA ASN A 23 -9.13 1.57 -26.27
C ASN A 23 -8.80 0.32 -25.45
N VAL A 24 -8.27 -0.74 -26.06
CA VAL A 24 -8.08 -2.05 -25.39
C VAL A 24 -7.18 -2.00 -24.15
N ILE A 25 -6.27 -1.02 -24.05
CA ILE A 25 -5.37 -0.88 -22.90
C ILE A 25 -5.83 0.20 -21.91
N ALA A 26 -6.97 0.86 -22.16
CA ALA A 26 -7.33 2.08 -21.44
C ALA A 26 -7.74 1.83 -19.97
N ASP A 27 -8.16 0.61 -19.65
CA ASP A 27 -8.54 0.15 -18.32
C ASP A 27 -7.53 -0.84 -17.70
N ASP A 28 -6.40 -1.07 -18.38
CA ASP A 28 -5.30 -1.85 -17.82
C ASP A 28 -4.72 -1.13 -16.60
N ALA A 29 -4.53 -1.88 -15.52
CA ALA A 29 -3.86 -1.41 -14.31
C ALA A 29 -2.83 -2.44 -13.83
N PHE A 30 -1.81 -1.95 -13.14
CA PHE A 30 -0.67 -2.74 -12.70
C PHE A 30 -0.30 -2.44 -11.25
N THR A 31 0.12 -3.46 -10.52
CA THR A 31 0.67 -3.34 -9.17
C THR A 31 2.19 -3.25 -9.23
N ASN A 32 2.75 -2.22 -8.62
CA ASN A 32 4.19 -2.02 -8.47
C ASN A 32 4.53 -1.86 -6.99
N THR A 33 5.07 -2.92 -6.38
CA THR A 33 5.54 -2.95 -5.00
C THR A 33 7.07 -2.87 -4.90
N THR A 34 7.74 -2.38 -5.94
CA THR A 34 9.19 -2.12 -5.91
C THR A 34 9.47 -0.73 -5.33
N GLY A 35 10.73 -0.43 -5.01
CA GLY A 35 11.12 0.91 -4.54
C GLY A 35 11.17 2.02 -5.60
N ALA A 36 10.85 1.73 -6.87
CA ALA A 36 10.97 2.70 -7.98
C ALA A 36 9.87 2.54 -9.02
N ALA A 37 9.69 3.55 -9.88
CA ALA A 37 8.77 3.44 -11.00
C ALA A 37 9.24 2.37 -12.01
N VAL A 38 8.29 1.63 -12.57
CA VAL A 38 8.55 0.57 -13.55
C VAL A 38 7.63 0.76 -14.75
N ASP A 39 8.18 0.59 -15.94
CA ASP A 39 7.44 0.74 -17.20
C ASP A 39 6.79 -0.57 -17.63
N VAL A 40 5.53 -0.51 -18.06
CA VAL A 40 4.89 -1.53 -18.89
C VAL A 40 4.97 -1.08 -20.35
N VAL A 41 5.44 -1.94 -21.23
CA VAL A 41 5.65 -1.61 -22.65
C VAL A 41 4.78 -2.49 -23.54
N TYR A 42 3.90 -1.86 -24.31
CA TYR A 42 3.08 -2.50 -25.33
C TYR A 42 3.71 -2.28 -26.71
N THR A 43 3.84 -3.35 -27.49
CA THR A 43 4.09 -3.21 -28.94
C THR A 43 2.76 -3.33 -29.67
N VAL A 44 2.33 -2.23 -30.27
CA VAL A 44 1.07 -2.06 -31.00
C VAL A 44 1.37 -2.00 -32.49
N ILE A 45 0.65 -2.78 -33.29
CA ILE A 45 0.68 -2.67 -34.75
C ILE A 45 -0.69 -2.13 -35.17
N PRO A 46 -0.78 -0.88 -35.65
CA PRO A 46 -2.05 -0.30 -36.06
C PRO A 46 -2.55 -0.99 -37.32
N VAL A 47 -3.87 -1.12 -37.44
CA VAL A 47 -4.53 -1.72 -38.60
C VAL A 47 -5.47 -0.68 -39.19
N SER A 48 -5.33 -0.40 -40.49
CA SER A 48 -6.21 0.54 -41.19
C SER A 48 -7.62 -0.04 -41.36
N GLY A 49 -8.60 0.82 -41.69
CA GLY A 49 -9.96 0.36 -42.04
C GLY A 49 -10.04 -0.56 -43.27
N ASN A 50 -8.96 -0.64 -44.05
CA ASN A 50 -8.79 -1.55 -45.19
C ASN A 50 -7.92 -2.78 -44.85
N SER A 51 -7.71 -3.05 -43.56
CA SER A 51 -6.93 -4.18 -43.04
C SER A 51 -5.44 -4.16 -43.39
N CYS A 52 -4.88 -2.99 -43.71
CA CYS A 52 -3.43 -2.85 -43.89
C CYS A 52 -2.75 -2.71 -42.53
N LEU A 53 -1.73 -3.51 -42.28
CA LEU A 53 -0.86 -3.36 -41.10
C LEU A 53 0.07 -2.15 -41.31
N GLY A 54 0.17 -1.31 -40.29
CA GLY A 54 1.18 -0.26 -40.21
C GLY A 54 2.47 -0.74 -39.55
N GLU A 55 3.36 0.21 -39.27
CA GLU A 55 4.59 -0.05 -38.50
C GLU A 55 4.28 -0.28 -37.03
N ALA A 56 5.09 -1.11 -36.37
CA ALA A 56 4.97 -1.35 -34.94
C ALA A 56 5.39 -0.11 -34.14
N GLU A 57 4.62 0.24 -33.13
CA GLU A 57 4.87 1.34 -32.21
C GLU A 57 4.89 0.86 -30.77
N LEU A 58 5.74 1.48 -29.95
CA LEU A 58 5.84 1.21 -28.52
C LEU A 58 4.99 2.21 -27.74
N VAL A 59 4.04 1.70 -26.96
CA VAL A 59 3.29 2.49 -25.98
C VAL A 59 3.81 2.12 -24.59
N THR A 60 4.26 3.13 -23.83
CA THR A 60 4.85 2.93 -22.50
C THR A 60 3.94 3.51 -21.43
N VAL A 61 3.66 2.71 -20.40
CA VAL A 61 2.91 3.10 -19.21
C VAL A 61 3.84 3.02 -18.01
N THR A 62 4.20 4.16 -17.43
CA THR A 62 5.02 4.23 -16.22
C THR A 62 4.13 4.04 -14.98
N VAL A 63 4.45 3.03 -14.17
CA VAL A 63 3.70 2.67 -12.97
C VAL A 63 4.51 3.07 -11.74
N ASN A 64 4.01 4.05 -10.99
CA ASN A 64 4.62 4.48 -9.74
C ASN A 64 4.48 3.42 -8.64
N PRO A 65 5.43 3.32 -7.71
CA PRO A 65 5.39 2.31 -6.67
C PRO A 65 4.39 2.64 -5.55
N GLU A 66 3.72 1.63 -5.03
CA GLU A 66 2.98 1.69 -3.77
C GLU A 66 3.84 1.18 -2.61
N PRO A 67 3.85 1.86 -1.44
CA PRO A 67 4.68 1.41 -0.32
C PRO A 67 4.14 0.13 0.32
N VAL A 68 5.04 -0.72 0.81
CA VAL A 68 4.68 -1.94 1.54
C VAL A 68 5.03 -1.79 3.01
N LEU A 69 4.04 -1.77 3.91
CA LEU A 69 4.28 -1.59 5.34
C LEU A 69 5.10 -2.75 5.93
N ASN A 70 6.09 -2.43 6.78
CA ASN A 70 6.87 -3.44 7.50
C ASN A 70 6.00 -4.27 8.46
N ASN A 71 6.50 -5.42 8.91
CA ASN A 71 5.89 -6.14 10.04
C ASN A 71 6.30 -5.42 11.32
N LEU A 72 5.37 -4.72 11.96
CA LEU A 72 5.62 -3.91 13.15
C LEU A 72 4.80 -4.42 14.32
N SER A 73 5.48 -4.64 15.44
CA SER A 73 4.85 -4.97 16.71
C SER A 73 5.74 -4.57 17.87
N ASN A 74 5.14 -4.42 19.05
CA ASN A 74 5.88 -4.28 20.30
C ASN A 74 5.09 -4.85 21.48
N THR A 75 5.77 -5.14 22.59
CA THR A 75 5.17 -5.56 23.86
C THR A 75 5.60 -4.60 24.96
N VAL A 76 4.64 -4.06 25.70
CA VAL A 76 4.87 -3.05 26.76
C VAL A 76 4.02 -3.35 27.99
N CYS A 77 4.43 -2.83 29.15
CA CYS A 77 3.59 -2.85 30.36
C CYS A 77 2.36 -1.95 30.19
N SER A 78 1.30 -2.17 30.98
CA SER A 78 0.19 -1.21 31.08
C SER A 78 0.72 0.21 31.31
N ASP A 79 0.13 1.16 30.59
CA ASP A 79 0.45 2.59 30.66
C ASP A 79 1.86 3.01 30.18
N GLU A 80 2.65 2.08 29.64
CA GLU A 80 3.87 2.39 28.89
C GLU A 80 3.55 2.70 27.42
N VAL A 81 4.34 3.60 26.83
CA VAL A 81 4.16 4.04 25.45
C VAL A 81 4.54 2.93 24.46
N SER A 82 3.86 2.87 23.31
CA SER A 82 4.04 1.82 22.31
C SER A 82 5.47 1.76 21.77
N ALA A 83 6.13 2.93 21.64
CA ALA A 83 7.41 3.12 20.97
C ALA A 83 7.49 2.59 19.53
N ILE A 84 6.34 2.31 18.89
CA ILE A 84 6.27 1.83 17.51
C ILE A 84 6.38 3.02 16.56
N THR A 85 7.40 3.01 15.69
CA THR A 85 7.49 3.94 14.55
C THR A 85 7.10 3.21 13.27
N LEU A 86 6.13 3.76 12.55
CA LEU A 86 5.69 3.24 11.26
C LEU A 86 6.81 3.35 10.22
N SER A 87 6.94 2.31 9.40
CA SER A 87 7.95 2.24 8.33
C SER A 87 7.46 1.31 7.23
N ASP A 88 7.94 1.53 6.01
CA ASP A 88 7.73 0.67 4.86
C ASP A 88 9.05 0.04 4.37
N VAL A 89 8.95 -1.03 3.57
CA VAL A 89 10.08 -1.87 3.13
C VAL A 89 11.11 -1.08 2.32
N ASP A 90 10.65 -0.22 1.41
CA ASP A 90 11.50 0.52 0.48
C ASP A 90 11.75 1.98 0.91
N ALA A 91 11.25 2.37 2.08
CA ALA A 91 11.34 3.75 2.61
C ALA A 91 10.79 4.81 1.62
N ILE A 92 9.73 4.48 0.88
CA ILE A 92 9.07 5.36 -0.08
C ILE A 92 7.79 5.99 0.47
N ALA A 93 7.30 5.53 1.63
CA ALA A 93 6.16 6.13 2.29
C ALA A 93 6.53 7.50 2.89
N THR A 94 5.72 8.51 2.61
CA THR A 94 5.86 9.85 3.19
C THR A 94 4.87 10.12 4.31
N THR A 95 3.73 9.43 4.29
CA THR A 95 2.68 9.53 5.31
C THR A 95 1.98 8.20 5.51
N TYR A 96 1.23 8.07 6.59
CA TYR A 96 0.46 6.87 6.92
C TYR A 96 -1.00 7.22 7.20
N ASN A 97 -1.91 6.33 6.81
CA ASN A 97 -3.32 6.41 7.14
C ASN A 97 -3.64 5.33 8.16
N ILE A 98 -4.20 5.69 9.31
CA ILE A 98 -4.75 4.73 10.28
C ILE A 98 -6.24 4.63 10.00
N THR A 99 -6.70 3.49 9.48
CA THR A 99 -8.09 3.30 9.09
C THR A 99 -8.94 2.69 10.20
N ALA A 100 -8.32 1.98 11.14
CA ALA A 100 -9.00 1.42 12.31
C ALA A 100 -8.03 1.29 13.49
N ILE A 101 -8.58 1.41 14.70
CA ILE A 101 -7.90 1.08 15.95
C ILE A 101 -8.85 0.15 16.72
N ASN A 102 -8.41 -1.08 16.97
CA ASN A 102 -9.12 -2.01 17.83
C ASN A 102 -8.36 -2.14 19.16
N ALA A 103 -8.88 -1.48 20.19
CA ALA A 103 -8.32 -1.50 21.54
C ALA A 103 -8.60 -2.79 22.32
N ASN A 104 -9.47 -3.68 21.82
CA ASN A 104 -9.89 -4.91 22.50
C ASN A 104 -10.29 -4.72 23.98
N GLY A 105 -10.96 -3.60 24.28
CA GLY A 105 -11.46 -3.28 25.63
C GLY A 105 -10.47 -2.53 26.53
N LEU A 106 -9.25 -2.25 26.07
CA LEU A 106 -8.33 -1.35 26.76
C LEU A 106 -8.78 0.11 26.65
N THR A 107 -8.35 0.93 27.60
CA THR A 107 -8.59 2.38 27.59
C THR A 107 -7.28 3.10 27.29
N ALA A 108 -7.29 4.08 26.40
CA ALA A 108 -6.10 4.88 26.12
C ALA A 108 -5.70 5.70 27.36
N SER A 109 -4.42 5.69 27.71
CA SER A 109 -3.85 6.47 28.82
C SER A 109 -2.89 7.57 28.37
N ALA A 110 -2.35 7.52 27.16
CA ALA A 110 -1.55 8.59 26.54
C ALA A 110 -1.67 8.59 25.00
N GLY A 111 -1.06 9.58 24.34
CA GLY A 111 -0.96 9.70 22.86
C GLY A 111 -2.22 10.20 22.13
N ALA A 112 -3.39 10.09 22.75
CA ALA A 112 -4.69 10.35 22.14
C ALA A 112 -4.90 9.58 20.81
N PRO A 113 -4.90 8.22 20.87
CA PRO A 113 -4.95 7.37 19.68
C PRO A 113 -6.19 7.69 18.83
N ALA A 114 -5.99 7.94 17.55
CA ALA A 114 -7.06 8.27 16.62
C ALA A 114 -6.79 7.74 15.21
N THR A 115 -7.87 7.47 14.47
CA THR A 115 -7.79 7.23 13.03
C THR A 115 -7.54 8.55 12.29
N GLY A 116 -6.97 8.47 11.09
CA GLY A 116 -6.67 9.66 10.32
C GLY A 116 -5.89 9.35 9.05
N THR A 117 -5.72 10.38 8.22
CA THR A 117 -4.95 10.33 6.99
C THR A 117 -3.78 11.30 7.02
N GLY A 118 -2.73 11.03 6.26
CA GLY A 118 -1.58 11.93 6.18
C GLY A 118 -0.77 12.03 7.49
N LEU A 119 -0.83 11.01 8.33
CA LEU A 119 -0.17 11.00 9.64
C LEU A 119 1.33 10.74 9.50
N ALA A 120 2.10 11.29 10.44
CA ALA A 120 3.54 11.08 10.51
C ALA A 120 3.90 9.65 10.95
N ALA A 121 5.13 9.21 10.66
CA ALA A 121 5.62 7.88 11.00
C ALA A 121 5.55 7.57 12.51
N ASN A 122 5.74 8.58 13.36
CA ASN A 122 5.76 8.44 14.82
C ASN A 122 4.37 8.61 15.47
N VAL A 123 3.28 8.66 14.69
CA VAL A 123 1.94 9.03 15.20
C VAL A 123 1.40 8.12 16.31
N ILE A 124 1.84 6.85 16.37
CA ILE A 124 1.43 5.92 17.44
C ILE A 124 2.53 5.72 18.49
N ALA A 125 3.70 6.36 18.36
CA ALA A 125 4.86 6.03 19.16
C ALA A 125 4.68 6.37 20.65
N ASP A 126 3.86 7.37 20.95
CA ASP A 126 3.51 7.84 22.29
C ASP A 126 2.13 7.38 22.77
N ASP A 127 1.42 6.56 21.98
CA ASP A 127 0.19 5.90 22.41
C ASP A 127 0.47 4.96 23.57
N ALA A 128 -0.34 5.05 24.62
CA ALA A 128 -0.31 4.12 25.75
C ALA A 128 -1.72 3.66 26.10
N TRP A 129 -1.82 2.47 26.67
CA TRP A 129 -3.09 1.83 26.98
C TRP A 129 -3.07 1.22 28.39
N THR A 130 -4.14 1.42 29.13
CA THR A 130 -4.34 0.81 30.44
C THR A 130 -4.92 -0.60 30.29
N ASN A 131 -4.19 -1.62 30.78
CA ASN A 131 -4.65 -2.99 30.88
C ASN A 131 -4.90 -3.38 32.34
N LYS A 132 -6.17 -3.50 32.74
CA LYS A 132 -6.59 -3.99 34.07
C LYS A 132 -7.08 -5.43 34.04
N THR A 133 -6.90 -6.12 32.93
CA THR A 133 -7.24 -7.53 32.82
C THR A 133 -6.18 -8.38 33.54
N GLY A 134 -6.39 -9.68 33.64
CA GLY A 134 -5.40 -10.61 34.20
C GLY A 134 -4.50 -11.26 33.15
N ALA A 135 -4.45 -10.73 31.93
CA ALA A 135 -3.72 -11.30 30.82
C ALA A 135 -3.23 -10.21 29.85
N ASP A 136 -2.29 -10.58 28.97
CA ASP A 136 -1.85 -9.71 27.88
C ASP A 136 -3.00 -9.48 26.88
N VAL A 137 -3.18 -8.23 26.46
CA VAL A 137 -4.20 -7.83 25.49
C VAL A 137 -3.55 -7.08 24.33
N ASN A 138 -3.95 -7.40 23.11
CA ASN A 138 -3.45 -6.72 21.91
C ASN A 138 -4.31 -5.50 21.58
N VAL A 139 -3.66 -4.37 21.29
CA VAL A 139 -4.24 -3.26 20.53
C VAL A 139 -3.77 -3.41 19.07
N VAL A 140 -4.71 -3.34 18.13
CA VAL A 140 -4.43 -3.54 16.70
C VAL A 140 -4.74 -2.26 15.93
N TYR A 141 -3.75 -1.75 15.22
CA TYR A 141 -3.88 -0.59 14.32
C TYR A 141 -3.86 -1.09 12.88
N THR A 142 -4.90 -0.80 12.11
CA THR A 142 -4.90 -1.09 10.66
C THR A 142 -4.39 0.12 9.91
N VAL A 143 -3.24 -0.03 9.25
CA VAL A 143 -2.45 1.07 8.67
C VAL A 143 -2.28 0.88 7.17
N ARG A 144 -2.39 1.97 6.39
CA ARG A 144 -2.01 2.04 4.97
C ARG A 144 -0.90 3.08 4.78
N PRO A 145 0.29 2.71 4.29
CA PRO A 145 1.32 3.69 3.94
C PRO A 145 0.99 4.39 2.62
N VAL A 146 1.46 5.64 2.46
CA VAL A 146 1.20 6.47 1.27
C VAL A 146 2.51 7.06 0.76
N SER A 147 2.82 6.87 -0.52
CA SER A 147 4.02 7.44 -1.15
C SER A 147 3.86 8.92 -1.49
N ALA A 148 4.96 9.59 -1.83
CA ALA A 148 4.94 10.98 -2.31
C ALA A 148 4.04 11.19 -3.54
N ASN A 149 3.90 10.17 -4.38
CA ASN A 149 3.04 10.17 -5.56
C ASN A 149 1.57 9.80 -5.25
N SER A 150 1.19 9.76 -3.96
CA SER A 150 -0.14 9.40 -3.48
C SER A 150 -0.58 7.97 -3.80
N CYS A 151 0.35 7.06 -4.14
CA CYS A 151 0.06 5.64 -4.22
C CYS A 151 -0.13 5.11 -2.80
N VAL A 152 -1.30 4.51 -2.55
CA VAL A 152 -1.66 4.00 -1.22
C VAL A 152 -1.45 2.49 -1.20
N GLY A 153 -0.52 2.04 -0.36
CA GLY A 153 -0.22 0.63 -0.19
C GLY A 153 -1.34 -0.14 0.50
N ASP A 154 -1.22 -1.46 0.50
CA ASP A 154 -2.19 -2.34 1.15
C ASP A 154 -2.32 -2.07 2.66
N ALA A 155 -3.52 -2.33 3.17
CA ALA A 155 -3.77 -2.28 4.60
C ALA A 155 -3.05 -3.42 5.31
N LYS A 156 -2.39 -3.09 6.41
CA LYS A 156 -1.69 -4.05 7.24
C LYS A 156 -1.83 -3.70 8.71
N ASP A 157 -1.96 -4.74 9.53
CA ASP A 157 -2.11 -4.59 10.96
C ASP A 157 -0.75 -4.43 11.66
N VAL A 158 -0.70 -3.48 12.59
CA VAL A 158 0.38 -3.23 13.54
C VAL A 158 -0.14 -3.58 14.93
N THR A 159 0.57 -4.46 15.64
CA THR A 159 0.08 -5.03 16.91
C THR A 159 0.92 -4.55 18.09
N LEU A 160 0.28 -3.91 19.06
CA LEU A 160 0.86 -3.61 20.36
C LEU A 160 0.28 -4.59 21.40
N THR A 161 1.13 -5.40 22.02
CA THR A 161 0.73 -6.24 23.16
C THR A 161 0.94 -5.48 24.46
N VAL A 162 -0.13 -5.30 25.23
CA VAL A 162 -0.12 -4.56 26.50
C VAL A 162 -0.28 -5.57 27.65
N GLN A 163 0.73 -5.64 28.51
CA GLN A 163 0.75 -6.56 29.66
C GLN A 163 -0.08 -6.02 30.82
N SER A 164 -0.63 -6.93 31.63
CA SER A 164 -1.39 -6.61 32.86
C SER A 164 -0.52 -6.12 34.00
#